data_AF-A0A6I4Q186-F1
#
_entry.id   AF-A0A6I4Q186-F1
#
_cell.length_a   1.000
_cell.length_b   1.000
_cell.length_c   1.000
_cell.angle_alpha   90.00
_cell.angle_beta   90.00
_cell.angle_gamma   90.00
#
_symmetry.space_group_name_H-M   'P 1'
#
loop_
_entity.id
_entity.type
_entity.pdbx_description
1 polymer ?
#
loop_
_entity_poly.entity_id
_entity_poly.type
_entity_poly.pdbx_seq_one_letter_code
_entity_poly.pdbx_strand_id
1 'polypeptide(L)'
;MKKNSLFLYICVISSTLLISGCDDQKKPDEKISEKSSQQLPTTVINSYLFHTEPELLPNRKLIKQQKITGTSSNKIINYNAQGYVADYDLDGLYGEVNYDAAKYIYGNNREQYDIIFDAQKNILGMKNNDGDIVENSEFDEQGHLVETTLSHFAENNVIFNNKIIYENDHVELILYNAYVPVDEKTKFPILAQEKEIIYNENNQIEKTILKTYKLTSNGEIIINNKNEQEVELTETCTYTNYNENQDWTKAVCVKTGVESETVELTRTIEYQ
;
A
#
# COMPACT_ATOMS: atom_id res chain seq x y z
N MET A 1 -55.54 -29.95 48.50
CA MET A 1 -54.63 -29.40 47.47
C MET A 1 -54.44 -30.47 46.39
N LYS A 2 -55.05 -30.29 45.18
CA LYS A 2 -54.40 -30.19 43.85
C LYS A 2 -53.11 -31.05 43.68
N LYS A 3 -52.86 -31.86 42.64
CA LYS A 3 -53.54 -32.34 41.41
C LYS A 3 -52.66 -33.50 40.86
N ASN A 4 -53.28 -34.65 40.50
CA ASN A 4 -53.10 -35.49 39.29
C ASN A 4 -51.69 -35.68 38.65
N SER A 5 -51.17 -36.91 38.50
CA SER A 5 -51.41 -37.89 37.38
C SER A 5 -50.92 -37.38 36.02
N LEU A 6 -50.25 -38.11 35.11
CA LEU A 6 -50.28 -39.54 34.77
C LEU A 6 -49.10 -39.87 33.81
N PHE A 7 -48.80 -41.16 33.69
CA PHE A 7 -48.07 -41.91 32.65
C PHE A 7 -48.15 -41.38 31.20
N LEU A 8 -47.16 -41.69 30.32
CA LEU A 8 -47.10 -42.93 29.49
C LEU A 8 -46.01 -42.86 28.38
N TYR A 9 -45.36 -44.00 28.15
CA TYR A 9 -44.54 -44.36 26.98
C TYR A 9 -45.41 -44.49 25.71
N ILE A 10 -44.93 -44.05 24.54
CA ILE A 10 -45.31 -44.64 23.23
C ILE A 10 -44.10 -44.64 22.28
N CYS A 11 -43.72 -45.84 21.81
CA CYS A 11 -42.94 -46.10 20.59
C CYS A 11 -43.91 -46.42 19.43
N VAL A 12 -43.65 -45.89 18.23
CA VAL A 12 -44.12 -46.43 16.93
C VAL A 12 -43.08 -46.00 15.87
N ILE A 13 -42.14 -46.87 15.45
CA ILE A 13 -42.13 -47.77 14.28
C ILE A 13 -42.32 -47.10 12.91
N SER A 14 -41.26 -47.21 12.11
CA SER A 14 -41.10 -47.32 10.65
C SER A 14 -42.27 -46.98 9.71
N SER A 15 -41.96 -46.31 8.59
CA SER A 15 -41.77 -46.95 7.28
C SER A 15 -41.56 -45.88 6.19
N THR A 16 -40.39 -45.87 5.57
CA THR A 16 -40.14 -45.21 4.29
C THR A 16 -40.74 -46.06 3.17
N LEU A 17 -41.64 -45.47 2.38
CA LEU A 17 -42.12 -46.03 1.12
C LEU A 17 -41.88 -45.00 0.01
N LEU A 18 -41.14 -45.45 -1.00
CA LEU A 18 -40.76 -44.75 -2.23
C LEU A 18 -41.98 -44.39 -3.07
N ILE A 19 -41.97 -43.18 -3.64
CA ILE A 19 -42.64 -42.90 -4.92
C ILE A 19 -41.62 -42.16 -5.81
N SER A 20 -41.35 -42.77 -6.96
CA SER A 20 -40.53 -42.27 -8.06
C SER A 20 -41.35 -41.41 -9.03
N GLY A 21 -40.71 -40.37 -9.60
CA GLY A 21 -40.96 -39.89 -10.97
C GLY A 21 -41.65 -38.53 -11.11
N CYS A 22 -40.90 -37.49 -11.49
CA CYS A 22 -40.82 -36.98 -12.86
C CYS A 22 -39.96 -35.71 -12.94
N ASP A 23 -39.32 -35.55 -14.11
CA ASP A 23 -38.31 -34.57 -14.50
C ASP A 23 -38.64 -33.11 -14.17
N ASP A 24 -37.64 -32.44 -13.61
CA ASP A 24 -37.17 -31.15 -14.15
C ASP A 24 -35.65 -31.12 -14.01
N GLN A 25 -34.95 -30.94 -15.14
CA GLN A 25 -33.51 -30.76 -15.19
C GLN A 25 -33.10 -29.54 -14.36
N LYS A 26 -32.76 -29.74 -13.08
CA LYS A 26 -31.88 -28.81 -12.39
C LYS A 26 -30.48 -29.03 -12.93
N LYS A 27 -30.06 -28.12 -13.81
CA LYS A 27 -28.64 -27.89 -14.10
C LYS A 27 -27.90 -27.93 -12.77
N PRO A 28 -26.78 -28.67 -12.65
CA PRO A 28 -25.97 -28.56 -11.45
C PRO A 28 -25.62 -27.08 -11.34
N ASP A 29 -25.94 -26.49 -10.19
CA ASP A 29 -25.48 -25.16 -9.82
C ASP A 29 -24.02 -25.10 -10.27
N GLU A 30 -23.73 -24.22 -11.23
CA GLU A 30 -22.36 -23.83 -11.52
C GLU A 30 -21.78 -23.54 -10.15
N LYS A 31 -20.84 -24.39 -9.71
CA LYS A 31 -19.88 -24.00 -8.68
C LYS A 31 -19.47 -22.61 -9.12
N ILE A 32 -19.91 -21.61 -8.35
CA ILE A 32 -19.34 -20.27 -8.36
C ILE A 32 -17.86 -20.57 -8.33
N SER A 33 -17.24 -20.43 -9.50
CA SER A 33 -15.88 -20.87 -9.65
C SER A 33 -15.13 -20.05 -8.62
N GLU A 34 -14.38 -20.76 -7.79
CA GLU A 34 -13.26 -20.20 -7.08
C GLU A 34 -12.36 -19.55 -8.14
N LYS A 35 -12.72 -18.36 -8.61
CA LYS A 35 -11.75 -17.33 -8.96
C LYS A 35 -11.11 -16.98 -7.62
N SER A 36 -10.26 -17.90 -7.16
CA SER A 36 -9.17 -17.62 -6.26
C SER A 36 -8.45 -16.42 -6.90
N SER A 37 -8.81 -15.22 -6.46
CA SER A 37 -7.90 -14.10 -6.52
C SER A 37 -6.71 -14.56 -5.68
N GLN A 38 -5.67 -15.06 -6.34
CA GLN A 38 -4.41 -15.31 -5.65
C GLN A 38 -3.93 -13.95 -5.16
N GLN A 39 -4.26 -13.65 -3.91
CA GLN A 39 -3.70 -12.52 -3.20
C GLN A 39 -2.20 -12.75 -3.14
N LEU A 40 -1.43 -11.76 -3.57
CA LEU A 40 0.02 -11.86 -3.52
C LEU A 40 0.47 -11.96 -2.06
N PRO A 41 1.59 -12.65 -1.79
CA PRO A 41 2.12 -12.73 -0.44
C PRO A 41 2.32 -11.32 0.15
N THR A 42 1.99 -11.12 1.43
CA THR A 42 2.15 -9.83 2.12
C THR A 42 3.55 -9.25 1.98
N THR A 43 4.58 -10.11 1.98
CA THR A 43 5.98 -9.69 1.79
C THR A 43 6.26 -9.12 0.41
N VAL A 44 5.57 -9.62 -0.61
CA VAL A 44 5.63 -9.05 -1.95
C VAL A 44 4.97 -7.68 -1.92
N ILE A 45 3.76 -7.55 -1.36
CA ILE A 45 3.04 -6.27 -1.20
C ILE A 45 3.88 -5.23 -0.47
N ASN A 46 4.52 -5.60 0.64
CA ASN A 46 5.43 -4.71 1.40
C ASN A 46 6.56 -4.17 0.53
N SER A 47 7.11 -5.00 -0.38
CA SER A 47 8.16 -4.55 -1.30
C SER A 47 7.68 -3.47 -2.27
N TYR A 48 6.43 -3.55 -2.77
CA TYR A 48 5.84 -2.47 -3.57
C TYR A 48 5.57 -1.20 -2.74
N LEU A 49 5.24 -1.37 -1.47
CA LEU A 49 5.00 -0.27 -0.53
C LEU A 49 6.28 0.33 0.07
N PHE A 50 7.47 -0.11 -0.37
CA PHE A 50 8.75 0.42 0.09
C PHE A 50 8.85 1.96 -0.08
N HIS A 51 8.31 2.50 -1.18
CA HIS A 51 8.20 3.95 -1.40
C HIS A 51 6.86 4.54 -1.00
N THR A 52 6.00 3.75 -0.33
CA THR A 52 4.67 4.17 0.12
C THR A 52 3.79 4.73 -1.02
N GLU A 53 3.91 4.13 -2.21
CA GLU A 53 3.13 4.47 -3.41
C GLU A 53 2.13 3.32 -3.72
N PRO A 54 0.98 3.25 -3.03
CA PRO A 54 0.01 2.15 -3.15
C PRO A 54 -0.60 2.05 -4.55
N GLU A 55 -0.59 3.11 -5.34
CA GLU A 55 -0.99 3.10 -6.75
C GLU A 55 -0.13 2.19 -7.63
N LEU A 56 1.06 1.81 -7.17
CA LEU A 56 1.96 0.90 -7.89
C LEU A 56 1.68 -0.56 -7.61
N LEU A 57 0.81 -0.85 -6.63
CA LEU A 57 0.44 -2.22 -6.28
C LEU A 57 -0.17 -2.94 -7.49
N PRO A 58 0.23 -4.19 -7.74
CA PRO A 58 -0.44 -5.05 -8.69
C PRO A 58 -1.78 -5.51 -8.12
N ASN A 59 -2.82 -5.53 -8.94
CA ASN A 59 -4.13 -6.03 -8.52
C ASN A 59 -4.14 -7.56 -8.39
N ARG A 60 -3.46 -8.28 -9.31
CA ARG A 60 -3.56 -9.75 -9.40
C ARG A 60 -2.27 -10.48 -9.71
N LYS A 61 -1.38 -9.87 -10.51
CA LYS A 61 -0.28 -10.59 -11.15
C LYS A 61 1.04 -9.91 -10.83
N LEU A 62 2.06 -10.74 -10.58
CA LEU A 62 3.43 -10.25 -10.39
C LEU A 62 3.88 -9.44 -11.61
N ILE A 63 4.43 -8.28 -11.30
CA ILE A 63 5.00 -7.39 -12.29
C ILE A 63 6.50 -7.68 -12.40
N LYS A 64 7.02 -7.64 -13.61
CA LYS A 64 8.45 -7.67 -13.91
C LYS A 64 9.00 -6.25 -14.03
N GLN A 65 8.27 -5.37 -14.71
CA GLN A 65 8.63 -3.97 -14.86
C GLN A 65 7.40 -3.08 -14.93
N GLN A 66 7.50 -1.88 -14.36
CA GLN A 66 6.58 -0.78 -14.54
C GLN A 66 7.31 0.42 -15.12
N LYS A 67 6.66 1.11 -16.05
CA LYS A 67 7.12 2.40 -16.56
C LYS A 67 5.98 3.40 -16.54
N ILE A 68 6.17 4.54 -15.88
CA ILE A 68 5.20 5.64 -15.82
C ILE A 68 5.81 6.84 -16.51
N THR A 69 5.12 7.36 -17.53
CA THR A 69 5.56 8.51 -18.32
C THR A 69 4.51 9.60 -18.36
N GLY A 70 4.94 10.85 -18.29
CA GLY A 70 4.15 12.05 -18.51
C GLY A 70 5.04 13.24 -18.87
N THR A 71 4.47 14.44 -18.99
CA THR A 71 5.20 15.66 -19.40
C THR A 71 6.43 15.94 -18.52
N SER A 72 6.36 15.62 -17.23
CA SER A 72 7.40 15.84 -16.23
C SER A 72 7.78 14.58 -15.45
N SER A 73 7.34 13.40 -15.93
CA SER A 73 7.60 12.13 -15.23
C SER A 73 8.13 11.06 -16.17
N ASN A 74 9.15 10.35 -15.72
CA ASN A 74 9.71 9.16 -16.33
C ASN A 74 10.22 8.24 -15.21
N LYS A 75 9.30 7.50 -14.60
CA LYS A 75 9.58 6.50 -13.58
C LYS A 75 9.73 5.12 -14.21
N ILE A 76 10.74 4.36 -13.81
CA ILE A 76 10.95 2.95 -14.19
C ILE A 76 11.21 2.16 -12.92
N ILE A 77 10.52 1.04 -12.75
CA ILE A 77 10.68 0.17 -11.58
C ILE A 77 10.75 -1.27 -12.07
N ASN A 78 11.77 -2.00 -11.64
CA ASN A 78 12.03 -3.38 -11.98
C ASN A 78 11.87 -4.27 -10.77
N TYR A 79 11.39 -5.48 -11.01
CA TYR A 79 11.12 -6.47 -9.97
C TYR A 79 11.84 -7.77 -10.31
N ASN A 80 12.34 -8.46 -9.28
CA ASN A 80 12.98 -9.76 -9.44
C ASN A 80 11.93 -10.87 -9.67
N ALA A 81 12.40 -12.10 -9.93
CA ALA A 81 11.54 -13.25 -10.20
C ALA A 81 10.62 -13.64 -9.03
N GLN A 82 10.91 -13.18 -7.82
CA GLN A 82 10.08 -13.36 -6.62
C GLN A 82 9.02 -12.26 -6.47
N GLY A 83 9.08 -11.21 -7.30
CA GLY A 83 8.15 -10.08 -7.28
C GLY A 83 8.58 -8.93 -6.37
N TYR A 84 9.78 -8.97 -5.80
CA TYR A 84 10.31 -7.88 -4.99
C TYR A 84 10.96 -6.80 -5.86
N VAL A 85 10.84 -5.53 -5.45
CA VAL A 85 11.53 -4.39 -6.08
C VAL A 85 13.03 -4.68 -6.10
N ALA A 86 13.61 -4.68 -7.30
CA ALA A 86 15.02 -4.94 -7.55
C ALA A 86 15.79 -3.65 -7.78
N ASP A 87 15.26 -2.76 -8.62
CA ASP A 87 15.82 -1.44 -8.87
C ASP A 87 14.76 -0.49 -9.42
N TYR A 88 15.04 0.80 -9.33
CA TYR A 88 14.17 1.83 -9.85
C TYR A 88 14.94 3.08 -10.28
N ASP A 89 14.33 3.85 -11.16
CA ASP A 89 14.66 5.24 -11.46
C ASP A 89 13.36 6.04 -11.33
N LEU A 90 13.24 6.81 -10.26
CA LEU A 90 12.10 7.68 -10.00
C LEU A 90 12.48 9.11 -10.35
N ASP A 91 12.26 9.48 -11.61
CA ASP A 91 12.50 10.83 -12.11
C ASP A 91 13.96 11.31 -11.90
N GLY A 92 14.93 10.42 -12.13
CA GLY A 92 16.36 10.65 -11.96
C GLY A 92 16.91 10.21 -10.60
N LEU A 93 16.05 9.74 -9.70
CA LEU A 93 16.44 9.17 -8.43
C LEU A 93 16.56 7.65 -8.52
N TYR A 94 17.80 7.17 -8.54
CA TYR A 94 18.10 5.74 -8.62
C TYR A 94 18.10 5.04 -7.26
N GLY A 95 17.60 3.81 -7.23
CA GLY A 95 17.85 2.87 -6.13
C GLY A 95 17.91 1.41 -6.60
N GLU A 96 18.64 0.59 -5.85
CA GLU A 96 18.82 -0.85 -6.11
C GLU A 96 18.79 -1.65 -4.79
N VAL A 97 18.04 -2.74 -4.76
CA VAL A 97 17.95 -3.66 -3.62
C VAL A 97 18.54 -5.01 -4.01
N ASN A 98 19.69 -5.36 -3.44
CA ASN A 98 20.31 -6.66 -3.59
C ASN A 98 19.98 -7.57 -2.40
N TYR A 99 19.00 -8.46 -2.58
CA TYR A 99 18.49 -9.36 -1.53
C TYR A 99 19.48 -10.47 -1.12
N ASP A 100 20.44 -10.80 -1.99
CA ASP A 100 21.46 -11.83 -1.75
C ASP A 100 22.64 -11.26 -0.95
N ALA A 101 23.12 -10.08 -1.35
CA ALA A 101 24.19 -9.36 -0.65
C ALA A 101 23.70 -8.58 0.57
N ALA A 102 22.38 -8.43 0.73
CA ALA A 102 21.75 -7.56 1.73
C ALA A 102 22.28 -6.12 1.66
N LYS A 103 22.27 -5.56 0.45
CA LYS A 103 22.75 -4.21 0.16
C LYS A 103 21.69 -3.39 -0.53
N TYR A 104 21.57 -2.13 -0.13
CA TYR A 104 20.79 -1.12 -0.81
C TYR A 104 21.73 -0.07 -1.39
N ILE A 105 21.55 0.29 -2.65
CA ILE A 105 22.32 1.34 -3.33
C ILE A 105 21.36 2.47 -3.64
N TYR A 106 21.72 3.70 -3.28
CA TYR A 106 20.85 4.86 -3.49
C TYR A 106 21.57 6.06 -4.10
N GLY A 107 20.82 6.78 -4.93
CA GLY A 107 21.21 8.06 -5.48
C GLY A 107 22.30 7.97 -6.56
N ASN A 108 22.61 9.14 -7.13
CA ASN A 108 23.60 9.25 -8.21
C ASN A 108 25.03 8.94 -7.75
N ASN A 109 25.32 9.15 -6.46
CA ASN A 109 26.61 8.82 -5.86
C ASN A 109 26.74 7.33 -5.51
N ARG A 110 25.68 6.53 -5.70
CA ARG A 110 25.63 5.10 -5.38
C ARG A 110 26.07 4.81 -3.95
N GLU A 111 25.52 5.58 -3.01
CA GLU A 111 25.70 5.33 -1.59
C GLU A 111 25.18 3.95 -1.24
N GLN A 112 25.88 3.26 -0.35
CA GLN A 112 25.56 1.89 -0.01
C GLN A 112 25.14 1.79 1.45
N TYR A 113 24.11 0.98 1.66
CA TYR A 113 23.54 0.70 2.96
C TYR A 113 23.44 -0.81 3.17
N ASP A 114 23.75 -1.27 4.37
CA ASP A 114 23.51 -2.65 4.79
C ASP A 114 22.04 -2.83 5.14
N ILE A 115 21.38 -3.80 4.52
CA ILE A 115 19.98 -4.12 4.77
C ILE A 115 19.87 -5.21 5.83
N ILE A 116 18.95 -5.04 6.77
CA ILE A 116 18.53 -6.08 7.70
C ILE A 116 17.18 -6.59 7.23
N PHE A 117 17.12 -7.88 6.85
CA PHE A 117 15.89 -8.54 6.47
C PHE A 117 15.33 -9.40 7.61
N ASP A 118 14.00 -9.58 7.63
CA ASP A 118 13.39 -10.68 8.37
C ASP A 118 13.52 -12.03 7.62
N ALA A 119 12.96 -13.09 8.19
CA ALA A 119 12.99 -14.42 7.59
C ALA A 119 12.22 -14.53 6.25
N GLN A 120 11.32 -13.59 5.98
CA GLN A 120 10.48 -13.52 4.79
C GLN A 120 10.96 -12.47 3.78
N LYS A 121 12.14 -11.87 4.01
CA LYS A 121 12.78 -10.84 3.18
C LYS A 121 12.08 -9.48 3.17
N ASN A 122 11.27 -9.15 4.18
CA ASN A 122 10.90 -7.76 4.44
C ASN A 122 12.12 -6.98 4.94
N ILE A 123 12.25 -5.72 4.52
CA ILE A 123 13.28 -4.80 5.01
C ILE A 123 12.88 -4.34 6.41
N LEU A 124 13.60 -4.78 7.44
CA LEU A 124 13.41 -4.34 8.83
C LEU A 124 14.11 -2.99 9.08
N GLY A 125 15.19 -2.73 8.35
CA GLY A 125 15.93 -1.50 8.46
C GLY A 125 17.22 -1.51 7.65
N MET A 126 17.90 -0.36 7.67
CA MET A 126 19.15 -0.15 6.94
C MET A 126 20.19 0.54 7.79
N LYS A 127 21.47 0.28 7.51
CA LYS A 127 22.62 0.92 8.16
C LYS A 127 23.55 1.57 7.15
N ASN A 128 24.11 2.72 7.50
CA ASN A 128 25.17 3.35 6.73
C ASN A 128 26.53 2.65 6.97
N ASN A 129 27.59 3.14 6.31
CA ASN A 129 28.94 2.60 6.44
C ASN A 129 29.54 2.73 7.86
N ASP A 130 29.05 3.68 8.66
CA ASP A 130 29.46 3.88 10.06
C ASP A 130 28.74 2.91 11.02
N GLY A 131 27.74 2.17 10.52
CA GLY A 131 26.93 1.22 11.27
C GLY A 131 25.71 1.85 11.95
N ASP A 132 25.47 3.15 11.73
CA ASP A 132 24.30 3.86 12.24
C ASP A 132 23.05 3.41 11.48
N ILE A 133 21.96 3.25 12.22
CA ILE A 133 20.66 2.88 11.65
C ILE A 133 20.07 4.11 10.96
N VAL A 134 19.81 3.99 9.66
CA VAL A 134 19.25 5.06 8.82
C VAL A 134 17.83 4.78 8.35
N GLU A 135 17.36 3.54 8.47
CA GLU A 135 15.97 3.18 8.20
C GLU A 135 15.51 2.15 9.25
N ASN A 136 14.28 2.29 9.71
CA ASN A 136 13.56 1.27 10.47
C ASN A 136 12.15 1.11 9.93
N SER A 137 11.68 -0.13 9.88
CA SER A 137 10.34 -0.48 9.45
C SER A 137 9.60 -1.28 10.52
N GLU A 138 8.32 -1.00 10.69
CA GLU A 138 7.42 -1.70 11.59
C GLU A 138 6.30 -2.41 10.83
N PHE A 139 5.88 -3.56 11.35
CA PHE A 139 4.88 -4.43 10.73
C PHE A 139 3.77 -4.77 11.72
N ASP A 140 2.54 -4.90 11.24
CA ASP A 140 1.41 -5.35 12.06
C ASP A 140 1.42 -6.88 12.30
N GLU A 141 0.42 -7.39 13.02
CA GLU A 141 0.29 -8.82 13.32
C GLU A 141 0.02 -9.68 12.07
N GLN A 142 -0.50 -9.08 11.00
CA GLN A 142 -0.73 -9.70 9.70
C GLN A 142 0.53 -9.62 8.80
N GLY A 143 1.57 -8.91 9.24
CA GLY A 143 2.83 -8.71 8.55
C GLY A 143 2.82 -7.59 7.52
N HIS A 144 1.79 -6.74 7.47
CA HIS A 144 1.78 -5.55 6.62
C HIS A 144 2.77 -4.51 7.13
N LEU A 145 3.48 -3.85 6.22
CA LEU A 145 4.28 -2.68 6.54
C LEU A 145 3.35 -1.55 7.01
N VAL A 146 3.52 -1.07 8.24
CA VAL A 146 2.68 -0.01 8.83
C VAL A 146 3.45 1.27 9.10
N GLU A 147 4.77 1.21 9.25
CA GLU A 147 5.57 2.40 9.49
C GLU A 147 6.98 2.24 8.89
N THR A 148 7.51 3.31 8.31
CA THR A 148 8.91 3.42 7.91
C THR A 148 9.45 4.75 8.39
N THR A 149 10.59 4.73 9.08
CA THR A 149 11.31 5.92 9.51
C THR A 149 12.67 5.94 8.85
N LEU A 150 12.94 6.95 8.01
CA LEU A 150 14.25 7.23 7.44
C LEU A 150 14.92 8.36 8.21
N SER A 151 16.10 8.14 8.75
CA SER A 151 16.87 9.09 9.56
C SER A 151 18.29 9.18 9.05
N HIS A 152 18.85 10.38 8.90
CA HIS A 152 20.24 10.55 8.45
C HIS A 152 20.57 9.83 7.13
N PHE A 153 19.54 9.63 6.30
CA PHE A 153 19.64 8.93 5.03
C PHE A 153 20.11 9.90 3.95
N ALA A 154 21.05 9.46 3.11
CA ALA A 154 21.72 10.29 2.11
C ALA A 154 22.31 11.59 2.66
N GLU A 155 22.97 11.47 3.82
CA GLU A 155 23.64 12.56 4.56
C GLU A 155 22.72 13.74 4.92
N ASN A 156 21.39 13.54 4.89
CA ASN A 156 20.42 14.56 5.22
C ASN A 156 20.01 14.48 6.71
N ASN A 157 20.00 15.61 7.42
CA ASN A 157 19.53 15.69 8.80
C ASN A 157 17.98 15.68 8.94
N VAL A 158 17.25 15.52 7.85
CA VAL A 158 15.78 15.38 7.91
C VAL A 158 15.43 13.93 8.25
N ILE A 159 14.54 13.77 9.22
CA ILE A 159 13.91 12.49 9.53
C ILE A 159 12.53 12.46 8.87
N PHE A 160 12.32 11.44 8.04
CA PHE A 160 11.04 11.15 7.40
C PHE A 160 10.37 10.00 8.15
N ASN A 161 9.08 10.14 8.42
CA ASN A 161 8.25 9.13 9.04
C ASN A 161 6.99 8.96 8.20
N ASN A 162 6.81 7.76 7.67
CA ASN A 162 5.66 7.40 6.87
C ASN A 162 4.88 6.32 7.60
N LYS A 163 3.56 6.53 7.75
CA LYS A 163 2.67 5.56 8.38
C LYS A 163 1.57 5.14 7.41
N ILE A 164 1.37 3.84 7.26
CA ILE A 164 0.36 3.24 6.39
C ILE A 164 -0.77 2.70 7.28
N ILE A 165 -2.00 3.08 6.95
CA ILE A 165 -3.21 2.65 7.64
C ILE A 165 -4.04 1.82 6.65
N TYR A 166 -4.48 0.65 7.12
CA TYR A 166 -5.21 -0.31 6.32
C TYR A 166 -6.65 -0.45 6.80
N GLU A 167 -7.56 -0.70 5.86
CA GLU A 167 -8.94 -1.10 6.09
C GLU A 167 -9.25 -2.29 5.15
N ASN A 168 -9.69 -3.42 5.72
CA ASN A 168 -9.94 -4.66 4.96
C ASN A 168 -8.77 -5.09 4.04
N ASP A 169 -7.53 -5.06 4.55
CA ASP A 169 -6.29 -5.36 3.82
C ASP A 169 -5.96 -4.43 2.63
N HIS A 170 -6.70 -3.32 2.50
CA HIS A 170 -6.41 -2.26 1.53
C HIS A 170 -5.79 -1.06 2.23
N VAL A 171 -4.82 -0.41 1.59
CA VAL A 171 -4.25 0.85 2.10
C VAL A 171 -5.31 1.93 1.97
N GLU A 172 -5.77 2.50 3.08
CA GLU A 172 -6.78 3.56 3.11
C GLU A 172 -6.13 4.95 3.16
N LEU A 173 -5.09 5.07 3.99
CA LEU A 173 -4.46 6.34 4.31
C LEU A 173 -2.96 6.16 4.51
N ILE A 174 -2.18 7.09 3.98
CA ILE A 174 -0.75 7.20 4.30
C ILE A 174 -0.49 8.58 4.88
N LEU A 175 0.20 8.62 6.02
CA LEU A 175 0.63 9.85 6.67
C LEU A 175 2.12 10.03 6.42
N TYR A 176 2.51 11.18 5.88
CA TYR A 176 3.91 11.53 5.66
C TYR A 176 4.27 12.70 6.54
N ASN A 177 5.24 12.51 7.42
CA ASN A 177 5.76 13.56 8.28
C ASN A 177 7.26 13.67 8.09
N ALA A 178 7.78 14.89 8.08
CA ALA A 178 9.21 15.10 8.15
C ALA A 178 9.55 16.17 9.17
N TYR A 179 10.67 15.97 9.87
CA TYR A 179 11.16 16.91 10.87
C TYR A 179 12.68 16.94 10.91
N VAL A 180 13.22 18.07 11.37
CA VAL A 180 14.65 18.21 11.66
C VAL A 180 14.85 18.07 13.17
N PRO A 181 15.69 17.13 13.64
CA PRO A 181 16.07 17.07 15.05
C PRO A 181 17.00 18.25 15.37
N VAL A 182 16.66 19.04 16.38
CA VAL A 182 17.50 20.13 16.91
C VAL A 182 18.36 19.62 18.06
N ASP A 183 17.77 18.77 18.90
CA ASP A 183 18.40 18.04 19.99
C ASP A 183 17.60 16.74 20.26
N GLU A 184 17.97 15.97 21.30
CA GLU A 184 17.30 14.71 21.64
C GLU A 184 15.79 14.83 21.96
N LYS A 185 15.32 16.03 22.32
CA LYS A 185 13.94 16.29 22.77
C LYS A 185 13.18 17.20 21.82
N THR A 186 13.88 18.04 21.08
CA THR A 186 13.29 19.08 20.23
C THR A 186 13.34 18.64 18.77
N LYS A 187 12.16 18.50 18.18
CA LYS A 187 11.96 18.21 16.75
C LYS A 187 11.26 19.40 16.12
N PHE A 188 11.73 19.81 14.94
CA PHE A 188 11.11 20.88 14.16
C PHE A 188 10.39 20.28 12.94
N PRO A 189 9.05 20.15 12.97
CA PRO A 189 8.29 19.67 11.82
C PRO A 189 8.44 20.59 10.61
N ILE A 190 8.74 19.99 9.45
CA ILE A 190 8.89 20.70 8.18
C ILE A 190 7.93 20.19 7.10
N LEU A 191 7.29 19.03 7.32
CA LEU A 191 6.33 18.45 6.41
C LEU A 191 5.26 17.70 7.20
N ALA A 192 4.00 17.91 6.83
CA ALA A 192 2.87 17.09 7.24
C ALA A 192 1.95 16.91 6.03
N GLN A 193 1.78 15.66 5.62
CA GLN A 193 0.90 15.28 4.51
C GLN A 193 0.06 14.06 4.87
N GLU A 194 -1.08 13.98 4.21
CA GLU A 194 -1.89 12.77 4.19
C GLU A 194 -2.23 12.41 2.75
N LYS A 195 -2.24 11.12 2.43
CA LYS A 195 -2.68 10.58 1.15
C LYS A 195 -3.83 9.63 1.39
N GLU A 196 -5.02 10.01 0.96
CA GLU A 196 -6.19 9.14 0.94
C GLU A 196 -6.18 8.29 -0.33
N ILE A 197 -6.54 7.01 -0.22
CA ILE A 197 -6.64 6.06 -1.32
C ILE A 197 -8.10 5.63 -1.44
N ILE A 198 -8.69 5.82 -2.62
CA ILE A 198 -10.09 5.49 -2.90
C ILE A 198 -10.14 4.37 -3.94
N TYR A 199 -10.91 3.33 -3.63
CA TYR A 199 -11.12 2.17 -4.50
C TYR A 199 -12.53 2.18 -5.10
N ASN A 200 -12.67 1.70 -6.34
CA ASN A 200 -13.96 1.49 -6.98
C ASN A 200 -14.62 0.16 -6.55
N GLU A 201 -15.82 -0.12 -7.06
CA GLU A 201 -16.59 -1.36 -6.79
C GLU A 201 -15.87 -2.66 -7.21
N ASN A 202 -14.83 -2.58 -8.04
CA ASN A 202 -14.00 -3.72 -8.46
C ASN A 202 -12.71 -3.85 -7.62
N ASN A 203 -12.59 -3.13 -6.50
CA ASN A 203 -11.39 -3.05 -5.66
C ASN A 203 -10.14 -2.57 -6.44
N GLN A 204 -10.34 -1.68 -7.41
CA GLN A 204 -9.25 -1.04 -8.15
C GLN A 204 -9.08 0.39 -7.62
N ILE A 205 -7.84 0.86 -7.50
CA ILE A 205 -7.59 2.25 -7.08
C ILE A 205 -8.20 3.17 -8.14
N GLU A 206 -9.22 3.91 -7.74
CA GLU A 206 -9.92 4.89 -8.57
C GLU A 206 -9.23 6.25 -8.50
N LYS A 207 -8.81 6.62 -7.29
CA LYS A 207 -8.29 7.96 -7.02
C LYS A 207 -7.40 7.97 -5.79
N THR A 208 -6.40 8.86 -5.80
CA THR A 208 -5.65 9.25 -4.60
C THR A 208 -5.77 10.75 -4.38
N ILE A 209 -5.74 11.17 -3.11
CA ILE A 209 -5.77 12.59 -2.72
C ILE A 209 -4.63 12.82 -1.73
N LEU A 210 -3.57 13.49 -2.18
CA LEU A 210 -2.49 13.95 -1.30
C LEU A 210 -2.78 15.40 -0.88
N LYS A 211 -2.82 15.66 0.42
CA LYS A 211 -2.90 17.02 0.98
C LYS A 211 -1.61 17.33 1.72
N THR A 212 -1.04 18.50 1.45
CA THR A 212 0.05 19.09 2.23
C THR A 212 -0.52 20.19 3.11
N TYR A 213 -0.27 20.10 4.41
CA TYR A 213 -0.79 21.06 5.39
C TYR A 213 0.16 22.23 5.60
N LYS A 214 -0.41 23.43 5.85
CA LYS A 214 0.38 24.57 6.29
C LYS A 214 0.79 24.38 7.74
N LEU A 215 2.05 24.69 8.03
CA LEU A 215 2.62 24.61 9.37
C LEU A 215 2.88 26.01 9.94
N THR A 216 2.69 26.17 11.25
CA THR A 216 3.15 27.36 11.98
C THR A 216 4.67 27.40 12.02
N SER A 217 5.24 28.52 12.47
CA SER A 217 6.68 28.62 12.75
C SER A 217 7.16 27.63 13.82
N ASN A 218 6.26 26.99 14.57
CA ASN A 218 6.58 25.98 15.57
C ASN A 218 6.28 24.55 15.06
N GLY A 219 5.89 24.40 13.79
CA GLY A 219 5.64 23.11 13.14
C GLY A 219 4.27 22.49 13.43
N GLU A 220 3.34 23.24 14.00
CA GLU A 220 1.96 22.76 14.22
C GLU A 220 1.11 23.01 12.98
N ILE A 221 0.18 22.10 12.64
CA ILE A 221 -0.78 22.32 11.56
C ILE A 221 -1.65 23.54 11.89
N ILE A 222 -1.71 24.50 10.97
CA ILE A 222 -2.53 25.70 11.11
C ILE A 222 -4.01 25.31 11.03
N ILE A 223 -4.79 25.72 12.03
CA ILE A 223 -6.25 25.58 12.04
C ILE A 223 -6.90 26.94 11.77
N ASN A 224 -7.80 27.00 10.79
CA ASN A 224 -8.48 28.24 10.41
C ASN A 224 -9.59 28.64 11.41
N ASN A 225 -10.23 29.80 11.17
CA ASN A 225 -11.32 30.30 12.01
C ASN A 225 -12.62 29.47 11.97
N LYS A 226 -12.70 28.45 11.11
CA LYS A 226 -13.79 27.47 11.04
C LYS A 226 -13.45 26.13 11.68
N ASN A 227 -12.29 26.04 12.35
CA ASN A 227 -11.79 24.81 12.96
C ASN A 227 -11.45 23.71 11.92
N GLU A 228 -10.97 24.11 10.74
CA GLU A 228 -10.51 23.22 9.68
C GLU A 228 -8.98 23.35 9.53
N GLN A 229 -8.30 22.26 9.19
CA GLN A 229 -6.86 22.27 8.88
C GLN A 229 -6.60 23.04 7.58
N GLU A 230 -5.67 23.99 7.60
CA GLU A 230 -5.31 24.73 6.41
C GLU A 230 -4.41 23.90 5.50
N VAL A 231 -4.88 23.70 4.27
CA VAL A 231 -4.16 22.99 3.21
C VAL A 231 -3.37 23.99 2.36
N GLU A 232 -2.10 23.71 2.14
CA GLU A 232 -1.22 24.47 1.24
C GLU A 232 -1.35 23.98 -0.21
N LEU A 233 -1.40 22.67 -0.36
CA LEU A 233 -1.39 21.97 -1.64
C LEU A 233 -2.32 20.76 -1.59
N THR A 234 -3.07 20.53 -2.66
CA THR A 234 -3.77 19.26 -2.88
C THR A 234 -3.43 18.72 -4.24
N GLU A 235 -2.97 17.47 -4.30
CA GLU A 235 -2.81 16.72 -5.54
C GLU A 235 -3.81 15.57 -5.58
N THR A 236 -4.60 15.51 -6.65
CA THR A 236 -5.58 14.45 -6.88
C THR A 236 -5.24 13.72 -8.17
N CYS A 237 -4.89 12.44 -8.07
CA CYS A 237 -4.71 11.57 -9.23
C CYS A 237 -5.94 10.70 -9.42
N THR A 238 -6.54 10.73 -10.61
CA THR A 238 -7.64 9.84 -11.00
C THR A 238 -7.13 8.80 -11.98
N TYR A 239 -7.34 7.52 -11.68
CA TYR A 239 -6.79 6.39 -12.42
C TYR A 239 -7.87 5.73 -13.30
N THR A 240 -7.52 5.45 -14.55
CA THR A 240 -8.44 4.97 -15.58
C THR A 240 -7.77 3.96 -16.52
N ASN A 241 -8.55 3.42 -17.46
CA ASN A 241 -8.10 2.45 -18.46
C ASN A 241 -7.40 1.24 -17.86
N TYR A 242 -8.12 0.46 -17.06
CA TYR A 242 -7.58 -0.75 -16.45
C TYR A 242 -7.35 -1.84 -17.50
N ASN A 243 -6.21 -2.53 -17.42
CA ASN A 243 -5.88 -3.63 -18.34
C ASN A 243 -6.57 -4.95 -17.93
N GLU A 244 -6.26 -6.05 -18.62
CA GLU A 244 -6.84 -7.37 -18.35
C GLU A 244 -6.52 -7.93 -16.96
N ASN A 245 -5.45 -7.44 -16.33
CA ASN A 245 -5.05 -7.78 -14.96
C ASN A 245 -5.61 -6.80 -13.92
N GLN A 246 -6.48 -5.87 -14.35
CA GLN A 246 -7.16 -4.87 -13.52
C GLN A 246 -6.27 -3.76 -12.96
N ASP A 247 -5.04 -3.62 -13.47
CA ASP A 247 -4.13 -2.52 -13.14
C ASP A 247 -4.42 -1.31 -14.03
N TRP A 248 -4.39 -0.11 -13.45
CA TRP A 248 -4.60 1.13 -14.21
C TRP A 248 -3.47 1.36 -15.22
N THR A 249 -3.79 1.95 -16.37
CA THR A 249 -2.79 2.29 -17.41
C THR A 249 -2.73 3.78 -17.73
N LYS A 250 -3.71 4.56 -17.27
CA LYS A 250 -3.71 6.02 -17.38
C LYS A 250 -4.06 6.67 -16.06
N ALA A 251 -3.46 7.83 -15.79
CA ALA A 251 -3.87 8.68 -14.69
C ALA A 251 -3.89 10.15 -15.13
N VAL A 252 -4.77 10.94 -14.52
CA VAL A 252 -4.76 12.39 -14.60
C VAL A 252 -4.58 12.93 -13.19
N CYS A 253 -3.46 13.60 -12.95
CA CYS A 253 -3.11 14.20 -11.67
C CYS A 253 -3.31 15.71 -11.74
N VAL A 254 -4.17 16.25 -10.88
CA VAL A 254 -4.47 17.67 -10.79
C VAL A 254 -3.96 18.19 -9.45
N LYS A 255 -3.04 19.14 -9.51
CA LYS A 255 -2.50 19.83 -8.34
C LYS A 255 -3.12 21.21 -8.24
N THR A 256 -3.55 21.56 -7.04
CA THR A 256 -4.21 22.84 -6.73
C THR A 256 -3.53 23.47 -5.51
N GLY A 257 -3.33 24.80 -5.55
CA GLY A 257 -2.54 25.53 -4.56
C GLY A 257 -1.55 26.49 -5.21
N VAL A 258 -0.35 26.61 -4.63
CA VAL A 258 0.66 27.63 -4.99
C VAL A 258 1.16 27.51 -6.44
N GLU A 259 1.07 26.34 -7.07
CA GLU A 259 1.37 26.14 -8.48
C GLU A 259 0.44 25.06 -9.04
N SER A 260 -0.69 25.51 -9.61
CA SER A 260 -1.70 24.57 -10.12
C SER A 260 -1.24 24.00 -11.46
N GLU A 261 -1.24 22.67 -11.56
CA GLU A 261 -0.83 21.94 -12.75
C GLU A 261 -1.73 20.73 -12.98
N THR A 262 -1.76 20.27 -14.23
CA THR A 262 -2.41 19.00 -14.59
C THR A 262 -1.43 18.18 -15.38
N VAL A 263 -1.21 16.96 -14.93
CA VAL A 263 -0.27 16.01 -15.54
C VAL A 263 -1.05 14.77 -15.95
N GLU A 264 -0.90 14.39 -17.21
CA GLU A 264 -1.38 13.11 -17.71
C GLU A 264 -0.24 12.09 -17.64
N LEU A 265 -0.52 10.94 -17.05
CA LEU A 265 0.43 9.84 -16.89
C LEU A 265 -0.06 8.62 -17.67
N THR A 266 0.87 7.92 -18.29
CA THR A 266 0.66 6.60 -18.89
C THR A 266 1.54 5.59 -18.18
N ARG A 267 0.95 4.48 -17.73
CA ARG A 267 1.63 3.35 -17.09
C ARG A 267 1.66 2.16 -18.05
N THR A 268 2.85 1.67 -18.34
CA THR A 268 3.08 0.41 -19.06
C THR A 268 3.58 -0.63 -18.06
N ILE A 269 3.05 -1.85 -18.14
CA ILE A 269 3.36 -2.92 -17.20
C ILE A 269 3.79 -4.15 -18.00
N GLU A 270 4.97 -4.67 -17.70
CA GLU A 270 5.40 -5.99 -18.14
C GLU A 270 5.17 -6.98 -16.99
N TYR A 271 4.36 -8.01 -17.23
CA TYR A 271 4.07 -9.05 -16.24
C TYR A 271 5.05 -10.23 -16.35
N GLN A 272 5.17 -11.00 -15.27
CA GLN A 272 5.90 -12.27 -15.25
C GLN A 272 5.20 -13.41 -16.02
#